data_AF-A0A0D6DQM4-F1
#
_entry.id   AF-A0A0D6DQM4-F1
#
_cell.length_a   1.000
_cell.length_b   1.000
_cell.length_c   1.000
_cell.angle_alpha   90.00
_cell.angle_beta   90.00
_cell.angle_gamma   90.00
#
_symmetry.space_group_name_H-M   'P 1'
#
loop_
_entity.id
_entity.type
_entity.pdbx_description
1 polymer ?
#
loop_
_entity_poly.entity_id
_entity_poly.type
_entity_poly.pdbx_seq_one_letter_code
_entity_poly.pdbx_strand_id
1 'polypeptide(L)'
;YGLGGSSMALFGRVGGGIYTKAADVGADLVGKIEQNIPEDDPRNPAVIADNVGDNVGDIAGMGSDLFGSYAESSCAALVVASISSFGINHEFTAILYPLIISSVGILVCLITTLFATDFFEIKAVKEIEPALKKQLVISTALMTVAVAVVSWVALPSSFTIFDFGAQREVKNWQLFLCVSVGLWAGLIIGFVTEYYTSNAYSPVQD
;
A
#
# COMPACT_ATOMS: atom_id res chain seq x y z
N TYR A 1 -2.46 -11.25 -15.47
CA TYR A 1 -2.85 -11.14 -14.06
C TYR A 1 -3.00 -9.68 -13.67
N GLY A 2 -1.92 -8.89 -13.58
CA GLY A 2 -1.96 -7.45 -13.28
C GLY A 2 -2.98 -6.65 -14.13
N LEU A 3 -2.91 -6.75 -15.46
CA LEU A 3 -3.85 -6.10 -16.38
C LEU A 3 -5.33 -6.33 -16.01
N GLY A 4 -5.70 -7.55 -15.64
CA GLY A 4 -7.07 -7.88 -15.27
C GLY A 4 -7.47 -7.25 -13.93
N GLY A 5 -6.57 -7.30 -12.94
CA GLY A 5 -6.77 -6.68 -11.63
C GLY A 5 -7.02 -5.18 -11.74
N SER A 6 -6.12 -4.47 -12.41
CA SER A 6 -6.23 -3.01 -12.56
C SER A 6 -7.37 -2.57 -13.48
N SER A 7 -7.70 -3.36 -14.51
CA SER A 7 -8.88 -3.08 -15.36
C SER A 7 -10.16 -3.10 -14.53
N MET A 8 -10.32 -4.07 -13.62
CA MET A 8 -11.49 -4.12 -12.74
C MET A 8 -11.41 -3.06 -11.64
N ALA A 9 -10.21 -2.79 -11.11
CA ALA A 9 -9.99 -1.75 -10.11
C ALA A 9 -10.37 -0.35 -10.63
N LEU A 10 -10.12 -0.06 -11.91
CA LEU A 10 -10.54 1.17 -12.56
C LEU A 10 -12.04 1.40 -12.42
N PHE A 11 -12.86 0.39 -12.77
CA PHE A 11 -14.31 0.50 -12.65
C PHE A 11 -14.77 0.54 -11.19
N GLY A 12 -14.15 -0.24 -10.30
CA GLY A 12 -14.46 -0.22 -8.87
C GLY A 12 -14.21 1.15 -8.24
N ARG A 13 -13.05 1.75 -8.51
CA ARG A 13 -12.65 3.06 -7.98
C ARG A 13 -13.48 4.20 -8.56
N VAL A 14 -13.72 4.20 -9.88
CA VAL A 14 -14.54 5.24 -10.52
C VAL A 14 -16.00 5.11 -10.13
N GLY A 15 -16.57 3.91 -10.21
CA GLY A 15 -17.98 3.67 -9.88
C GLY A 15 -18.28 3.93 -8.41
N GLY A 16 -17.46 3.37 -7.51
CA GLY A 16 -17.60 3.60 -6.07
C GLY A 16 -17.32 5.04 -5.67
N GLY A 17 -16.34 5.69 -6.29
CA GLY A 17 -16.03 7.11 -6.07
C GLY A 17 -17.16 8.05 -6.48
N ILE A 18 -17.80 7.79 -7.64
CA ILE A 18 -18.98 8.56 -8.06
C ILE A 18 -20.14 8.34 -7.08
N TYR A 19 -20.36 7.10 -6.63
CA TYR A 19 -21.43 6.79 -5.70
C TYR A 19 -21.25 7.51 -4.36
N THR A 20 -20.09 7.37 -3.72
CA THR A 20 -19.82 7.98 -2.40
C THR A 20 -19.85 9.49 -2.48
N LYS A 21 -19.12 10.11 -3.42
CA LYS A 21 -19.01 11.58 -3.46
C LYS A 21 -20.28 12.29 -3.92
N ALA A 22 -21.15 11.64 -4.67
CA ALA A 22 -22.47 12.18 -4.94
C ALA A 22 -23.36 12.22 -3.68
N ALA A 23 -23.26 11.20 -2.81
CA ALA A 23 -24.02 11.12 -1.58
C ALA A 23 -23.47 12.05 -0.49
N ASP A 24 -22.17 11.98 -0.22
CA ASP A 24 -21.40 12.79 0.75
C ASP A 24 -21.66 14.30 0.55
N VAL A 25 -21.36 14.81 -0.65
CA VAL A 25 -21.55 16.25 -0.96
C VAL A 25 -23.02 16.68 -0.84
N GLY A 26 -23.96 15.82 -1.26
CA GLY A 26 -25.39 16.13 -1.16
C GLY A 26 -25.91 16.13 0.28
N ALA A 27 -25.48 15.14 1.08
CA ALA A 27 -25.85 14.99 2.47
C ALA A 27 -25.35 16.19 3.29
N ASP A 28 -24.08 16.54 3.10
CA ASP A 28 -23.41 17.60 3.84
C ASP A 28 -23.93 18.99 3.52
N LEU A 29 -24.09 19.32 2.23
CA LEU A 29 -24.54 20.66 1.85
C LEU A 29 -25.97 20.94 2.36
N VAL A 30 -26.91 20.02 2.10
CA VAL A 30 -28.29 20.23 2.50
C VAL A 30 -28.46 20.09 4.02
N GLY A 31 -27.81 19.10 4.63
CA GLY A 31 -27.91 18.84 6.07
C GLY A 31 -27.24 19.94 6.90
N LYS A 32 -25.92 20.11 6.73
CA LYS A 32 -25.11 20.99 7.58
C LYS A 32 -25.33 22.46 7.26
N ILE A 33 -25.34 22.83 5.97
CA ILE A 33 -25.32 24.24 5.54
C ILE A 33 -26.72 24.82 5.39
N GLU A 34 -27.65 24.13 4.73
CA GLU A 34 -28.99 24.67 4.47
C GLU A 34 -29.96 24.46 5.64
N GLN A 35 -30.03 23.24 6.17
CA GLN A 35 -31.02 22.87 7.20
C GLN A 35 -30.49 22.97 8.63
N ASN A 36 -29.19 23.22 8.82
CA ASN A 36 -28.52 23.30 10.12
C ASN A 36 -28.82 22.08 11.02
N ILE A 37 -28.90 20.89 10.42
CA ILE A 37 -28.96 19.63 11.16
C ILE A 37 -27.56 19.03 11.26
N PRO A 38 -27.28 18.20 12.29
CA PRO A 38 -25.99 17.53 12.43
C PRO A 38 -25.60 16.69 11.20
N GLU A 39 -24.30 16.44 11.08
CA GLU A 39 -23.75 15.39 10.20
C GLU A 39 -24.36 14.03 10.53
N ASP A 40 -24.56 13.19 9.50
CA ASP A 40 -25.15 11.85 9.63
C ASP A 40 -26.53 11.82 10.32
N ASP A 41 -27.28 12.92 10.27
CA ASP A 41 -28.60 12.96 10.91
C ASP A 41 -29.59 12.00 10.22
N PRO A 42 -30.28 11.12 10.97
CA PRO A 42 -31.18 10.11 10.39
C PRO A 42 -32.38 10.69 9.63
N ARG A 43 -32.65 11.99 9.75
CA ARG A 43 -33.69 12.70 8.97
C ARG A 43 -33.23 13.01 7.55
N ASN A 44 -31.93 13.04 7.29
CA ASN A 44 -31.38 13.30 5.97
C ASN A 44 -31.42 12.03 5.12
N PRO A 45 -32.19 12.00 4.02
CA PRO A 45 -32.36 10.79 3.22
C PRO A 45 -31.09 10.32 2.50
N ALA A 46 -30.06 11.16 2.41
CA ALA A 46 -28.80 10.83 1.76
C ALA A 46 -27.82 10.07 2.66
N VAL A 47 -27.99 10.08 3.98
CA VAL A 47 -27.02 9.52 4.96
C VAL A 47 -26.78 8.03 4.78
N ILE A 48 -27.82 7.26 4.41
CA ILE A 48 -27.64 5.83 4.11
C ILE A 48 -26.76 5.64 2.88
N ALA A 49 -26.95 6.44 1.83
CA ALA A 49 -26.13 6.35 0.63
C ALA A 49 -24.68 6.80 0.89
N ASP A 50 -24.49 7.76 1.79
CA ASP A 50 -23.17 8.25 2.20
C ASP A 50 -22.35 7.14 2.88
N ASN A 51 -22.90 6.57 3.96
CA ASN A 51 -22.28 5.47 4.71
C ASN A 51 -22.13 4.19 3.88
N VAL A 52 -23.04 3.91 2.95
CA VAL A 52 -22.86 2.83 1.96
C VAL A 52 -21.71 3.17 1.02
N GLY A 53 -21.61 4.43 0.62
CA GLY A 53 -20.55 4.97 -0.22
C GLY A 53 -19.15 4.73 0.34
N ASP A 54 -18.93 4.94 1.64
CA ASP A 54 -17.64 4.65 2.28
C ASP A 54 -17.20 3.19 2.08
N ASN A 55 -18.14 2.26 2.16
CA ASN A 55 -17.84 0.84 1.96
C ASN A 55 -17.64 0.48 0.48
N VAL A 56 -18.40 1.13 -0.42
CA VAL A 56 -18.36 0.83 -1.86
C VAL A 56 -17.16 1.49 -2.55
N GLY A 57 -16.88 2.75 -2.23
CA GLY A 57 -15.75 3.51 -2.78
C GLY A 57 -14.48 3.28 -1.97
N ASP A 58 -14.49 3.72 -0.73
CA ASP A 58 -13.27 3.87 0.07
C ASP A 58 -12.73 2.52 0.57
N ILE A 59 -13.58 1.50 0.72
CA ILE A 59 -13.14 0.12 1.02
C ILE A 59 -13.02 -0.73 -0.25
N ALA A 60 -14.11 -1.00 -0.96
CA ALA A 60 -14.07 -1.96 -2.08
C ALA A 60 -13.24 -1.44 -3.26
N GLY A 61 -13.39 -0.16 -3.62
CA GLY A 61 -12.59 0.48 -4.66
C GLY A 61 -11.10 0.50 -4.31
N MET A 62 -10.75 1.00 -3.11
CA MET A 62 -9.35 1.05 -2.65
C MET A 62 -8.71 -0.34 -2.55
N GLY A 63 -9.44 -1.34 -2.05
CA GLY A 63 -8.96 -2.72 -1.97
C GLY A 63 -8.61 -3.31 -3.34
N SER A 64 -9.46 -3.06 -4.34
CA SER A 64 -9.20 -3.50 -5.72
C SER A 64 -7.99 -2.80 -6.36
N ASP A 65 -7.77 -1.53 -6.03
CA ASP A 65 -6.67 -0.72 -6.54
C ASP A 65 -5.31 -1.17 -5.97
N LEU A 66 -5.24 -1.41 -4.66
CA LEU A 66 -4.03 -1.95 -4.02
C LEU A 66 -3.71 -3.36 -4.53
N PHE A 67 -4.73 -4.19 -4.79
CA PHE A 67 -4.54 -5.49 -5.41
C PHE A 67 -3.94 -5.37 -6.83
N GLY A 68 -4.45 -4.45 -7.65
CA GLY A 68 -3.89 -4.16 -8.98
C GLY A 68 -2.42 -3.79 -8.91
N SER A 69 -2.08 -2.87 -8.00
CA SER A 69 -0.70 -2.41 -7.75
C SER A 69 0.25 -3.57 -7.37
N TYR A 70 -0.19 -4.45 -6.47
CA TYR A 70 0.56 -5.65 -6.08
C TYR A 70 0.75 -6.63 -7.25
N ALA A 71 -0.33 -6.91 -7.98
CA ALA A 71 -0.35 -7.85 -9.08
C ALA A 71 0.55 -7.40 -10.24
N GLU A 72 0.50 -6.12 -10.61
CA GLU A 72 1.33 -5.54 -11.66
C GLU A 72 2.80 -5.51 -11.28
N SER A 73 3.13 -5.03 -10.07
CA SER A 73 4.51 -4.99 -9.58
C SER A 73 5.15 -6.38 -9.58
N SER A 74 4.40 -7.40 -9.14
CA SER A 74 4.85 -8.80 -9.15
C SER A 74 5.03 -9.32 -10.58
N CYS A 75 4.06 -9.08 -11.47
CA CYS A 75 4.16 -9.50 -12.88
C CYS A 75 5.32 -8.83 -13.61
N ALA A 76 5.56 -7.54 -13.39
CA ALA A 76 6.65 -6.80 -14.02
C ALA A 76 8.01 -7.39 -13.64
N ALA A 77 8.23 -7.67 -12.35
CA ALA A 77 9.44 -8.33 -11.87
C ALA A 77 9.61 -9.73 -12.49
N LEU A 78 8.55 -10.53 -12.55
CA LEU A 78 8.58 -11.88 -13.11
C LEU A 78 8.89 -11.91 -14.61
N VAL A 79 8.34 -10.97 -15.39
CA VAL A 79 8.58 -10.91 -16.84
C VAL A 79 10.03 -10.57 -17.14
N VAL A 80 10.66 -9.64 -16.40
CA VAL A 80 12.08 -9.34 -16.57
C VAL A 80 12.94 -10.50 -16.07
N ALA A 81 12.58 -11.10 -14.94
CA ALA A 81 13.31 -12.24 -14.37
C ALA A 81 13.27 -13.50 -15.26
N SER A 82 12.18 -13.74 -16.00
CA SER A 82 12.00 -14.93 -16.84
C SER A 82 12.95 -14.97 -18.05
N ILE A 83 13.34 -13.80 -18.57
CA ILE A 83 14.34 -13.66 -19.66
C ILE A 83 15.74 -13.29 -19.14
N SER A 84 15.90 -13.24 -17.82
CA SER A 84 17.18 -13.06 -17.14
C SER A 84 17.79 -14.42 -16.80
N SER A 85 19.01 -14.43 -16.22
CA SER A 85 19.66 -15.68 -15.79
C SER A 85 18.76 -16.57 -14.92
N PHE A 86 17.91 -15.98 -14.06
CA PHE A 86 16.98 -16.72 -13.21
C PHE A 86 16.03 -17.63 -14.01
N GLY A 87 15.43 -17.11 -15.08
CA GLY A 87 14.56 -17.90 -15.94
C GLY A 87 15.31 -18.80 -16.91
N ILE A 88 16.42 -18.32 -17.49
CA ILE A 88 17.23 -19.08 -18.46
C ILE A 88 17.84 -20.33 -17.79
N ASN A 89 18.36 -20.19 -16.58
CA ASN A 89 18.96 -21.29 -15.81
C ASN A 89 17.91 -22.11 -15.05
N HIS A 90 16.62 -21.77 -15.18
CA HIS A 90 15.51 -22.43 -14.49
C HIS A 90 15.66 -22.44 -12.95
N GLU A 91 16.21 -21.36 -12.38
CA GLU A 91 16.37 -21.17 -10.94
C GLU A 91 15.06 -20.70 -10.29
N PHE A 92 14.25 -21.67 -9.89
CA PHE A 92 12.89 -21.43 -9.37
C PHE A 92 12.85 -20.51 -8.12
N THR A 93 13.84 -20.62 -7.23
CA THR A 93 13.89 -19.76 -6.03
C THR A 93 14.12 -18.29 -6.39
N ALA A 94 15.03 -18.02 -7.32
CA ALA A 94 15.41 -16.66 -7.69
C ALA A 94 14.36 -15.99 -8.57
N ILE A 95 13.70 -16.74 -9.47
CA ILE A 95 12.58 -16.19 -10.27
C ILE A 95 11.39 -15.80 -9.38
N LEU A 96 11.14 -16.56 -8.30
CA LEU A 96 10.07 -16.27 -7.34
C LEU A 96 10.45 -15.27 -6.24
N TYR A 97 11.63 -14.65 -6.32
CA TYR A 97 12.07 -13.62 -5.39
C TYR A 97 11.01 -12.56 -5.02
N PRO A 98 10.26 -11.93 -5.97
CA PRO A 98 9.19 -10.98 -5.62
C PRO A 98 8.07 -11.60 -4.76
N LEU A 99 7.74 -12.87 -4.97
CA LEU A 99 6.73 -13.58 -4.17
C LEU A 99 7.26 -13.97 -2.79
N ILE A 100 8.56 -14.30 -2.69
CA ILE A 100 9.20 -14.59 -1.39
C ILE A 100 9.23 -13.32 -0.53
N ILE A 101 9.61 -12.16 -1.10
CA ILE A 101 9.53 -10.87 -0.40
C ILE A 101 8.12 -10.65 0.13
N SER A 102 7.11 -10.82 -0.71
CA SER A 102 5.71 -10.59 -0.34
C SER A 102 5.25 -11.55 0.77
N SER A 103 5.68 -12.81 0.71
CA SER A 103 5.39 -13.83 1.72
C SER A 103 5.99 -13.48 3.08
N VAL A 104 7.24 -13.03 3.11
CA VAL A 104 7.88 -12.57 4.35
C VAL A 104 7.27 -11.24 4.82
N GLY A 105 6.85 -10.39 3.90
CA GLY A 105 6.12 -9.16 4.20
C GLY A 105 4.85 -9.41 5.02
N ILE A 106 4.08 -10.46 4.71
CA ILE A 106 2.90 -10.86 5.50
C ILE A 106 3.31 -11.19 6.95
N LEU A 107 4.41 -11.92 7.15
CA LEU A 107 4.90 -12.26 8.49
C LEU A 107 5.38 -11.02 9.25
N VAL A 108 6.09 -10.12 8.58
CA VAL A 108 6.55 -8.85 9.16
C VAL A 108 5.36 -7.97 9.56
N CYS A 109 4.35 -7.86 8.69
CA CYS A 109 3.13 -7.11 8.98
C CYS A 109 2.36 -7.75 10.13
N LEU A 110 2.27 -9.08 10.21
CA LEU A 110 1.65 -9.77 11.33
C LEU A 110 2.31 -9.38 12.65
N ILE A 111 3.65 -9.42 12.71
CA ILE A 111 4.40 -9.03 13.91
C ILE A 111 4.18 -7.54 14.22
N THR A 112 4.15 -6.69 13.20
CA THR A 112 3.96 -5.24 13.36
C THR A 112 2.57 -4.92 13.92
N THR A 113 1.53 -5.62 13.47
CA THR A 113 0.15 -5.46 13.96
C THR A 113 0.05 -5.69 15.47
N LEU A 114 0.77 -6.69 16.02
CA LEU A 114 0.78 -6.98 17.46
C LEU A 114 1.22 -5.78 18.32
N PHE A 115 2.06 -4.88 17.76
CA PHE A 115 2.44 -3.65 18.46
C PHE A 115 1.26 -2.69 18.63
N ALA A 116 0.32 -2.62 17.68
CA ALA A 116 -0.84 -1.76 17.80
C ALA A 116 -2.02 -2.44 18.50
N THR A 117 -2.13 -3.77 18.43
CA THR A 117 -3.28 -4.51 19.00
C THR A 117 -3.07 -4.98 20.43
N ASP A 118 -1.87 -5.43 20.78
CA ASP A 118 -1.62 -6.13 22.06
C ASP A 118 -0.64 -5.39 22.96
N PHE A 119 0.44 -4.83 22.40
CA PHE A 119 1.53 -4.27 23.22
C PHE A 119 1.32 -2.82 23.66
N PHE A 120 0.55 -2.03 22.91
CA PHE A 120 0.28 -0.64 23.21
C PHE A 120 -1.21 -0.34 23.21
N GLU A 121 -1.68 0.29 24.28
CA GLU A 121 -3.07 0.74 24.42
C GLU A 121 -3.14 2.26 24.23
N ILE A 122 -4.09 2.73 23.43
CA ILE A 122 -4.36 4.15 23.19
C ILE A 122 -5.27 4.67 24.30
N LYS A 123 -4.84 5.71 25.01
CA LYS A 123 -5.59 6.32 26.11
C LYS A 123 -6.11 7.71 25.79
N ALA A 124 -5.52 8.38 24.79
CA ALA A 124 -5.92 9.70 24.36
C ALA A 124 -6.02 9.79 22.83
N VAL A 125 -6.92 10.63 22.33
CA VAL A 125 -7.14 10.84 20.88
C VAL A 125 -5.86 11.26 20.15
N LYS A 126 -5.02 12.08 20.80
CA LYS A 126 -3.71 12.51 20.26
C LYS A 126 -2.70 11.37 20.05
N GLU A 127 -2.97 10.17 20.57
CA GLU A 127 -2.09 9.01 20.43
C GLU A 127 -2.46 8.14 19.22
N ILE A 128 -3.61 8.40 18.58
CA ILE A 128 -4.10 7.64 17.41
C ILE A 128 -3.18 7.83 16.20
N GLU A 129 -2.92 9.07 15.77
CA GLU A 129 -2.04 9.33 14.61
C GLU A 129 -0.60 8.82 14.85
N PRO A 130 0.04 9.07 16.01
CA PRO A 130 1.34 8.49 16.31
C PRO A 130 1.35 6.95 16.33
N ALA A 131 0.27 6.30 16.78
CA ALA A 131 0.18 4.84 16.77
C ALA A 131 0.15 4.28 15.34
N LEU A 132 -0.64 4.89 14.45
CA LEU A 132 -0.69 4.53 13.03
C LEU A 132 0.66 4.79 12.34
N LYS A 133 1.31 5.92 12.63
CA LYS A 133 2.66 6.21 12.11
C LYS A 133 3.71 5.20 12.58
N LYS A 134 3.65 4.78 13.84
CA LYS A 134 4.55 3.75 14.37
C LYS A 134 4.42 2.44 13.59
N GLN A 135 3.24 2.07 13.13
CA GLN A 135 3.06 0.87 12.28
C GLN A 135 3.87 0.98 10.98
N LEU A 136 3.85 2.14 10.30
CA LEU A 136 4.65 2.38 9.10
C LEU A 136 6.17 2.32 9.39
N VAL A 137 6.62 2.94 10.49
CA VAL A 137 8.05 2.94 10.86
C VAL A 137 8.54 1.55 11.24
N ILE A 138 7.78 0.83 12.08
CA ILE A 138 8.14 -0.52 12.56
C ILE A 138 8.16 -1.50 11.40
N SER A 139 7.13 -1.51 10.55
CA SER A 139 7.06 -2.40 9.39
C SER A 139 8.20 -2.11 8.41
N THR A 140 8.53 -0.84 8.14
CA THR A 140 9.66 -0.47 7.26
C THR A 140 11.00 -0.97 7.83
N ALA A 141 11.24 -0.78 9.12
CA ALA A 141 12.48 -1.21 9.77
C ALA A 141 12.62 -2.75 9.76
N LEU A 142 11.57 -3.47 10.16
CA LEU A 142 11.54 -4.93 10.17
C LEU A 142 11.65 -5.50 8.74
N MET A 143 10.95 -4.88 7.78
CA MET A 143 11.00 -5.32 6.39
C MET A 143 12.36 -5.07 5.76
N THR A 144 13.07 -4.00 6.12
CA THR A 144 14.45 -3.77 5.64
C THR A 144 15.37 -4.93 6.05
N VAL A 145 15.28 -5.40 7.30
CA VAL A 145 16.04 -6.56 7.78
C VAL A 145 15.59 -7.84 7.07
N ALA A 146 14.29 -8.04 6.91
CA ALA A 146 13.74 -9.21 6.23
C ALA A 146 14.18 -9.28 4.75
N VAL A 147 14.13 -8.17 4.02
CA VAL A 147 14.61 -8.11 2.62
C VAL A 147 16.11 -8.43 2.59
N ALA A 148 16.93 -7.92 3.52
CA ALA A 148 18.35 -8.25 3.57
C ALA A 148 18.59 -9.76 3.72
N VAL A 149 17.85 -10.43 4.61
CA VAL A 149 17.92 -11.89 4.80
C VAL A 149 17.46 -12.62 3.53
N VAL A 150 16.33 -12.22 2.95
CA VAL A 150 15.80 -12.85 1.72
C VAL A 150 16.76 -12.67 0.55
N SER A 151 17.35 -11.49 0.35
CA SER A 151 18.36 -11.25 -0.69
C SER A 151 19.61 -12.09 -0.51
N TRP A 152 19.98 -12.45 0.73
CA TRP A 152 21.17 -13.27 0.99
C TRP A 152 20.92 -14.77 0.84
N VAL A 153 19.70 -15.23 1.12
CA VAL A 153 19.32 -16.66 1.11
C VAL A 153 18.73 -17.09 -0.25
N ALA A 154 17.92 -16.24 -0.88
CA ALA A 154 17.14 -16.61 -2.07
C ALA A 154 17.83 -16.25 -3.40
N LEU A 155 18.86 -15.39 -3.39
CA LEU A 155 19.58 -14.96 -4.58
C LEU A 155 21.03 -15.44 -4.59
N PRO A 156 21.57 -15.84 -5.75
CA PRO A 156 23.00 -16.08 -5.90
C PRO A 156 23.80 -14.78 -5.75
N SER A 157 25.08 -14.89 -5.37
CA SER A 157 25.95 -13.73 -5.16
C SER A 157 26.17 -12.88 -6.42
N SER A 158 26.05 -13.48 -7.60
CA SER A 158 26.15 -12.84 -8.91
C SER A 158 25.19 -13.50 -9.88
N PHE A 159 24.48 -12.70 -10.66
CA PHE A 159 23.53 -13.15 -11.67
C PHE A 159 23.46 -12.12 -12.80
N THR A 160 22.78 -12.45 -13.89
CA THR A 160 22.53 -11.48 -14.98
C THR A 160 21.06 -11.09 -15.06
N ILE A 161 20.81 -9.80 -15.29
CA ILE A 161 19.49 -9.24 -15.57
C ILE A 161 19.47 -8.78 -17.03
N PHE A 162 18.33 -9.01 -17.69
CA PHE A 162 18.09 -8.51 -19.04
C PHE A 162 18.07 -6.98 -19.08
N ASP A 163 18.86 -6.40 -19.99
CA ASP A 163 18.98 -4.96 -20.20
C ASP A 163 18.99 -4.67 -21.71
N PHE A 164 17.80 -4.44 -22.27
CA PHE A 164 17.57 -4.07 -23.68
C PHE A 164 18.38 -4.86 -24.72
N GLY A 165 18.47 -6.18 -24.55
CA GLY A 165 19.18 -7.09 -25.47
C GLY A 165 20.57 -7.51 -24.99
N ALA A 166 21.09 -6.91 -23.92
CA ALA A 166 22.29 -7.36 -23.22
C ALA A 166 21.93 -8.07 -21.89
N GLN A 167 22.86 -8.88 -21.40
CA GLN A 167 22.78 -9.48 -20.07
C GLN A 167 23.74 -8.73 -19.15
N ARG A 168 23.19 -7.90 -18.26
CA ARG A 168 23.96 -7.10 -17.32
C ARG A 168 24.26 -7.90 -16.06
N GLU A 169 25.52 -7.96 -15.65
CA GLU A 169 25.89 -8.58 -14.38
C GLU A 169 25.43 -7.72 -13.20
N VAL A 170 24.70 -8.34 -12.27
CA VAL A 170 24.12 -7.73 -11.08
C VAL A 170 24.48 -8.59 -9.87
N LYS A 171 24.71 -7.92 -8.73
CA LYS A 171 24.99 -8.57 -7.45
C LYS A 171 23.75 -8.55 -6.55
N ASN A 172 23.63 -9.54 -5.67
CA ASN A 172 22.50 -9.63 -4.72
C ASN A 172 22.31 -8.36 -3.86
N TRP A 173 23.40 -7.74 -3.39
CA TRP A 173 23.33 -6.50 -2.59
C TRP A 173 22.77 -5.31 -3.37
N GLN A 174 22.95 -5.27 -4.70
CA GLN A 174 22.38 -4.22 -5.53
C GLN A 174 20.86 -4.38 -5.61
N LEU A 175 20.38 -5.62 -5.73
CA LEU A 175 18.96 -5.92 -5.80
C LEU A 175 18.27 -5.72 -4.43
N PHE A 176 18.98 -6.00 -3.32
CA PHE A 176 18.58 -5.56 -1.98
C PHE A 176 18.37 -4.05 -1.92
N LEU A 177 19.31 -3.25 -2.44
CA LEU A 177 19.18 -1.79 -2.47
C LEU A 177 18.03 -1.33 -3.36
N CYS A 178 17.77 -1.99 -4.49
CA CYS A 178 16.63 -1.68 -5.36
C CYS A 178 15.28 -1.84 -4.64
N VAL A 179 15.11 -2.89 -3.85
CA VAL A 179 13.87 -3.08 -3.06
C VAL A 179 13.84 -2.11 -1.88
N SER A 180 14.98 -1.93 -1.20
CA SER A 180 15.07 -1.06 -0.02
C SER A 180 14.79 0.39 -0.37
N VAL A 181 15.31 0.92 -1.48
CA VAL A 181 15.03 2.31 -1.87
C VAL A 181 13.54 2.54 -2.12
N GLY A 182 12.83 1.58 -2.71
CA GLY A 182 11.38 1.65 -2.87
C GLY A 182 10.63 1.62 -1.54
N LEU A 183 11.05 0.74 -0.62
CA LEU A 183 10.49 0.64 0.73
C LEU A 183 10.64 1.96 1.51
N TRP A 184 11.85 2.53 1.52
CA TRP A 184 12.13 3.79 2.21
C TRP A 184 11.49 5.00 1.53
N ALA A 185 11.37 4.99 0.19
CA ALA A 185 10.61 6.00 -0.53
C ALA A 185 9.14 6.02 -0.09
N GLY A 186 8.52 4.84 0.10
CA GLY A 186 7.17 4.74 0.66
C GLY A 186 7.04 5.37 2.05
N LEU A 187 8.03 5.16 2.92
CA LEU A 187 8.05 5.80 4.25
C LEU A 187 8.16 7.33 4.13
N ILE A 188 9.03 7.84 3.26
CA ILE A 188 9.19 9.28 3.01
C ILE A 188 7.87 9.89 2.53
N ILE A 189 7.21 9.24 1.56
CA ILE A 189 5.89 9.67 1.07
C ILE A 189 4.90 9.74 2.24
N GLY A 190 4.82 8.71 3.08
CA GLY A 190 3.93 8.69 4.24
C GLY A 190 4.15 9.86 5.21
N PHE A 191 5.41 10.19 5.54
CA PHE A 191 5.73 11.31 6.42
C PHE A 191 5.40 12.67 5.80
N VAL A 192 5.67 12.84 4.50
CA VAL A 192 5.35 14.08 3.79
C VAL A 192 3.84 14.25 3.68
N THR A 193 3.11 13.18 3.34
CA THR A 193 1.65 13.19 3.28
C THR A 193 1.05 13.55 4.64
N GLU A 194 1.50 12.91 5.74
CA GLU A 194 1.04 13.24 7.10
C GLU A 194 1.20 14.73 7.43
N TYR A 195 2.36 15.30 7.11
CA TYR A 195 2.64 16.72 7.35
C TYR A 195 1.67 17.67 6.62
N TYR A 196 1.23 17.30 5.43
CA TYR A 196 0.32 18.12 4.61
C TYR A 196 -1.17 17.81 4.82
N THR A 197 -1.54 16.72 5.51
CA THR A 197 -2.95 16.31 5.67
C THR A 197 -3.44 16.23 7.12
N SER A 198 -2.56 16.14 8.13
CA SER A 198 -2.97 16.14 9.54
C SER A 198 -3.16 17.56 10.09
N ASN A 199 -4.23 17.75 10.87
CA ASN A 199 -4.54 18.99 11.57
C ASN A 199 -3.59 19.30 12.75
N ALA A 200 -2.65 18.40 13.05
CA ALA A 200 -1.60 18.60 14.04
C ALA A 200 -0.48 19.55 13.56
N TYR A 201 -0.37 19.78 12.24
CA TYR A 201 0.72 20.56 11.63
C TYR A 201 0.22 21.88 11.02
N SER A 202 1.15 22.82 10.83
CA SER A 202 0.83 24.15 10.32
C SER A 202 0.08 24.19 8.98
N PRO A 203 0.38 23.33 7.97
CA PRO A 203 -0.26 23.47 6.65
C PRO A 203 -1.78 23.28 6.65
N VAL A 204 -2.33 22.55 7.63
CA VAL A 204 -3.77 22.30 7.77
C VAL A 204 -4.39 23.22 8.83
N GLN A 205 -3.57 23.80 9.72
CA GLN A 205 -4.02 24.78 10.71
C GLN A 205 -4.20 26.18 10.12
N ASP A 206 -3.39 26.52 9.12
CA ASP A 206 -3.47 27.77 8.35
C ASP A 206 -4.70 27.80 7.42
#